data_AF-A0A1Q9GEL2-F1
#
_entry.id   AF-A0A1Q9GEL2-F1
#
_cell.length_a   1.000
_cell.length_b   1.000
_cell.length_c   1.000
_cell.angle_alpha   90.00
_cell.angle_beta   90.00
_cell.angle_gamma   90.00
#
_symmetry.space_group_name_H-M   'P 1'
#
loop_
_entity.id
_entity.type
_entity.pdbx_description
1 polymer ?
#
loop_
_entity_poly.entity_id
_entity_poly.type
_entity_poly.pdbx_seq_one_letter_code
_entity_poly.pdbx_strand_id
1 'polypeptide(L)' 'MFKLYASFSVKHPVIHAVNLLIVNVFFLFCCYQLIENEKIEYAPGLLVVMVFIVIFAKAADYRTKYLTFDK' A
#
# COMPACT_ATOMS: atom_id res chain seq x y z
N MET A 1 3.58 13.23 -6.84
CA MET A 1 3.19 11.80 -6.90
C MET A 1 2.02 11.47 -5.98
N PHE A 2 2.09 11.76 -4.67
CA PHE A 2 1.00 11.45 -3.71
C PHE A 2 -0.35 12.13 -4.02
N LYS A 3 -0.36 13.38 -4.50
CA LYS A 3 -1.57 14.09 -4.94
C LYS A 3 -2.30 13.37 -6.09
N LEU A 4 -1.55 12.89 -7.08
CA LEU A 4 -2.09 12.18 -8.23
C LEU A 4 -2.68 10.83 -7.81
N TYR A 5 -1.95 10.09 -6.96
CA TYR A 5 -2.41 8.82 -6.41
C TYR A 5 -3.64 8.98 -5.49
N ALA A 6 -3.69 10.05 -4.68
CA ALA A 6 -4.84 10.36 -3.83
C ALA A 6 -6.08 10.70 -4.67
N SER A 7 -5.94 11.52 -5.72
CA SER A 7 -7.03 11.82 -6.65
C SER A 7 -7.48 10.58 -7.43
N PHE A 8 -6.53 9.74 -7.85
CA PHE A 8 -6.81 8.44 -8.48
C PHE A 8 -7.57 7.50 -7.53
N SER A 9 -7.17 7.42 -6.26
CA SER A 9 -7.83 6.61 -5.23
C SER A 9 -9.28 7.03 -5.01
N VAL A 10 -9.58 8.33 -5.06
CA VAL A 10 -10.95 8.85 -4.98
C VAL A 10 -11.75 8.55 -6.25
N LYS A 11 -11.16 8.76 -7.42
CA LYS A 11 -11.83 8.57 -8.72
C LYS A 11 -12.10 7.09 -9.04
N HIS A 12 -11.20 6.21 -8.61
CA HIS A 12 -11.26 4.77 -8.89
C HIS A 12 -11.10 3.94 -7.59
N PRO A 13 -12.11 3.95 -6.70
CA PRO A 13 -12.01 3.31 -5.39
C PRO A 13 -11.85 1.78 -5.49
N VAL A 14 -12.47 1.14 -6.48
CA VAL A 14 -12.35 -0.32 -6.71
C VAL A 14 -10.92 -0.68 -7.12
N ILE A 15 -10.30 0.07 -8.04
CA ILE A 15 -8.93 -0.20 -8.49
C ILE A 15 -7.94 0.01 -7.35
N HIS A 16 -8.16 1.05 -6.53
CA HIS A 16 -7.36 1.27 -5.33
C HIS A 16 -7.50 0.13 -4.32
N ALA A 17 -8.72 -0.38 -4.09
CA ALA A 17 -8.96 -1.52 -3.21
C ALA A 17 -8.26 -2.80 -3.72
N VAL A 18 -8.30 -3.07 -5.03
CA VAL A 18 -7.57 -4.18 -5.64
C VAL A 18 -6.06 -4.02 -5.45
N ASN A 19 -5.52 -2.82 -5.64
CA ASN A 19 -4.09 -2.56 -5.42
C ASN A 19 -3.69 -2.79 -3.96
N LEU A 20 -4.50 -2.34 -3.00
CA LEU A 20 -4.30 -2.63 -1.57
C LEU A 20 -4.30 -4.13 -1.29
N LEU A 21 -5.23 -4.88 -1.91
CA LEU A 21 -5.32 -6.33 -1.77
C LEU A 21 -4.06 -7.01 -2.31
N ILE A 22 -3.57 -6.60 -3.49
CA ILE A 22 -2.33 -7.15 -4.08
C ILE A 22 -1.13 -6.94 -3.15
N VAL A 23 -0.96 -5.72 -2.62
CA VAL A 23 0.14 -5.42 -1.68
C VAL A 23 -0.01 -6.22 -0.39
N ASN A 24 -1.24 -6.43 0.10
CA ASN A 24 -1.49 -7.22 1.30
C ASN A 24 -1.17 -8.71 1.08
N VAL A 25 -1.58 -9.30 -0.04
CA VAL A 25 -1.23 -10.67 -0.41
C VAL A 25 0.27 -10.82 -0.56
N PHE A 26 0.94 -9.84 -1.17
CA PHE A 26 2.40 -9.84 -1.28
C PHE A 26 3.08 -9.80 0.09
N PHE A 27 2.56 -8.99 1.02
CA PHE A 27 3.05 -8.98 2.40
C PHE A 27 2.88 -10.34 3.09
N LEU A 28 1.70 -10.96 2.99
CA LEU A 28 1.45 -12.29 3.56
C LEU A 28 2.37 -13.33 2.95
N PHE A 29 2.64 -13.26 1.64
CA PHE A 29 3.57 -14.14 0.96
C PHE A 29 5.00 -13.97 1.48
N CYS A 30 5.48 -12.74 1.66
CA CYS A 30 6.80 -12.49 2.25
C CYS A 30 6.90 -13.01 3.69
N CYS A 31 5.86 -12.80 4.50
CA CYS A 31 5.80 -13.35 5.86
C CYS A 31 5.85 -14.88 5.85
N TYR A 32 5.07 -15.51 4.97
CA TYR A 32 5.08 -16.98 4.82
C TYR A 32 6.46 -17.49 4.42
N GLN A 33 7.11 -16.89 3.43
CA GLN A 33 8.46 -17.28 3.03
C GLN A 33 9.48 -17.13 4.16
N LEU A 34 9.39 -16.05 4.95
CA LEU A 34 10.30 -15.80 6.05
C LEU A 34 10.12 -16.81 7.19
N ILE A 35 8.87 -17.17 7.51
CA ILE A 35 8.55 -18.15 8.56
C ILE A 35 8.94 -19.56 8.12
N GLU A 36 8.58 -19.97 6.89
CA GLU A 36 8.80 -21.34 6.42
C GLU A 36 10.28 -21.65 6.18
N ASN A 37 11.05 -20.67 5.69
CA ASN A 37 12.46 -20.90 5.36
C ASN A 37 13.41 -20.51 6.49
N GLU A 38 12.95 -19.72 7.48
CA GLU A 38 13.77 -19.19 8.59
C GLU A 38 15.07 -18.48 8.15
N LYS A 39 15.13 -18.00 6.90
CA LYS A 39 16.29 -17.31 6.33
C LYS A 39 16.02 -15.83 6.14
N ILE A 40 16.95 -15.01 6.60
CA ILE A 40 16.87 -13.55 6.48
C ILE A 40 16.87 -13.05 5.02
N GLU A 41 17.32 -13.89 4.07
CA GLU A 41 17.30 -13.61 2.64
C GLU A 41 15.89 -13.33 2.09
N TYR A 42 14.84 -13.79 2.77
CA TYR A 42 13.45 -13.51 2.40
C TYR A 42 12.88 -12.22 3.01
N ALA A 43 13.61 -11.57 3.93
CA ALA A 43 13.18 -10.32 4.57
C ALA A 43 13.14 -9.07 3.66
N PRO A 44 13.97 -8.90 2.60
CA PRO A 44 13.95 -7.71 1.75
C PRO A 44 12.60 -7.40 1.10
N GLY A 45 11.77 -8.41 0.85
CA GLY A 45 10.40 -8.22 0.34
C GLY A 45 9.53 -7.36 1.27
N LEU A 46 9.77 -7.40 2.58
CA LEU A 46 9.08 -6.57 3.56
C LEU A 46 9.49 -5.08 3.48
N LEU A 47 10.72 -4.79 3.05
CA LEU A 47 11.14 -3.40 2.80
C LEU A 47 10.31 -2.77 1.68
N VAL A 48 10.02 -3.55 0.63
CA VAL A 48 9.16 -3.11 -0.48
C VAL A 48 7.75 -2.79 0.02
N VAL A 49 7.18 -3.66 0.85
CA VAL A 49 5.87 -3.43 1.48
C VAL A 49 5.87 -2.14 2.30
N MET A 50 6.93 -1.87 3.09
CA MET A 50 7.04 -0.64 3.87
C MET A 50 6.99 0.62 3.00
N VAL A 51 7.64 0.62 1.83
CA VAL A 51 7.57 1.75 0.88
C VAL A 51 6.13 1.99 0.43
N PHE A 52 5.40 0.93 0.07
CA PHE A 52 3.99 1.05 -0.30
C PHE A 52 3.12 1.58 0.84
N ILE A 53 3.34 1.13 2.07
CA ILE A 53 2.62 1.64 3.26
C ILE A 53 2.83 3.15 3.40
N VAL A 54 4.06 3.64 3.27
CA VAL A 54 4.35 5.09 3.35
C VAL A 54 3.61 5.86 2.25
N ILE A 55 3.61 5.34 1.02
CA ILE A 55 2.90 5.97 -0.10
C ILE A 55 1.39 6.03 0.16
N PHE A 56 0.80 4.92 0.60
CA PHE A 56 -0.63 4.84 0.90
C PHE A 56 -1.01 5.74 2.09
N ALA A 57 -0.20 5.78 3.14
CA ALA A 57 -0.42 6.67 4.28
C ALA A 57 -0.39 8.15 3.87
N LYS A 58 0.61 8.56 3.09
CA LYS A 58 0.71 9.94 2.57
C LYS A 58 -0.45 10.29 1.64
N ALA A 59 -0.90 9.34 0.82
CA ALA A 59 -2.05 9.55 -0.05
C ALA A 59 -3.38 9.65 0.72
N ALA A 60 -3.55 8.82 1.77
CA ALA A 60 -4.71 8.88 2.65
C ALA A 60 -4.78 10.21 3.41
N ASP A 61 -3.65 10.68 3.94
CA ASP A 61 -3.54 12.00 4.58
C ASP A 61 -3.92 13.13 3.61
N TYR A 62 -3.40 13.09 2.38
CA TYR A 62 -3.76 14.06 1.34
C TYR A 62 -5.26 14.03 1.00
N ARG A 63 -5.84 12.82 0.88
CA ARG A 63 -7.27 12.65 0.60
C ARG A 63 -8.13 13.31 1.68
N THR A 64 -7.86 13.00 2.94
CA THR A 64 -8.61 13.52 4.09
C THR A 64 -8.48 15.04 4.19
N LYS A 65 -7.29 15.58 3.94
CA LYS A 65 -7.02 17.01 4.10
C LYS A 65 -7.57 17.89 2.96
N TYR A 66 -7.63 17.37 1.74
CA TYR A 66 -7.93 18.20 0.56
C TYR A 66 -9.07 17.71 -0.33
N LEU A 67 -9.47 16.44 -0.25
CA LEU A 67 -10.49 15.85 -1.14
C LEU A 67 -11.76 15.44 -0.39
N THR A 68 -11.78 15.48 0.94
CA THR A 68 -12.96 15.18 1.75
C THR A 68 -13.87 16.39 1.98
N PHE A 69 -13.36 17.62 1.77
CA PHE A 69 -14.15 18.86 1.90
C PHE A 69 -14.97 19.22 0.64
N ASP A 70 -14.96 18.38 -0.40
CA ASP A 70 -15.71 18.57 -1.65
C ASP A 70 -16.92 17.61 -1.74
N LYS A 71 -17.62 17.42 -0.62
CA LYS A 71 -18.87 16.64 -0.52
C LYS A 71 -19.95 17.42 0.19
#